data_AF-A0A954UHZ6-F1
#
_entry.id   AF-A0A954UHZ6-F1
#
_cell.length_a   1.000
_cell.length_b   1.000
_cell.length_c   1.000
_cell.angle_alpha   90.00
_cell.angle_beta   90.00
_cell.angle_gamma   90.00
#
_symmetry.space_group_name_H-M   'P 1'
#
loop_
_entity.id
_entity.type
_entity.pdbx_description
1 polymer ?
#
loop_
_entity_poly.entity_id
_entity_poly.type
_entity_poly.pdbx_seq_one_letter_code
_entity_poly.pdbx_strand_id
1 'polypeptide(L)'
;MDGREYYLRSPEQMYDKFVGLEDAVARSQEIADTVDIDLELGKRHFPVYSVPEGETPTSYLSEICYQGLRERYAGNEEMMPGGELAQVVIDRLERELGVINKLGFPNYFLIVWDFVNEARRQGIPATARGSGVGALVCYSLYLSHVCPIKYDLLFERFLDENRLEAPDIDIDFCKERRGDVIRYVKEKYGDENVAQIGTFGTLAARAAIKDVGRA
;
A
#
# COMPACT_ATOMS: atom_id res chain seq x y z
N MET A 1 5.11 21.79 -38.48
CA MET A 1 3.65 21.93 -38.53
C MET A 1 3.35 23.37 -38.18
N ASP A 2 3.10 24.20 -39.17
CA ASP A 2 2.85 25.63 -38.96
C ASP A 2 1.35 25.86 -39.13
N GLY A 3 0.64 26.13 -38.03
CA GLY A 3 -0.81 26.27 -38.04
C GLY A 3 -1.33 26.62 -36.64
N ARG A 4 -2.10 27.70 -36.53
CA ARG A 4 -2.71 28.16 -35.26
C ARG A 4 -4.07 27.51 -34.97
N GLU A 5 -4.33 26.38 -35.61
CA GLU A 5 -5.64 25.73 -35.70
C GLU A 5 -5.80 24.54 -34.72
N TYR A 6 -4.84 24.31 -33.82
CA TYR A 6 -4.81 23.18 -32.88
C TYR A 6 -5.23 23.60 -31.47
N TYR A 7 -6.50 23.94 -31.32
CA TYR A 7 -7.12 24.24 -30.04
C TYR A 7 -8.54 23.66 -30.00
N LEU A 8 -9.13 23.57 -28.81
CA LEU A 8 -10.50 23.11 -28.64
C LEU A 8 -11.46 24.19 -29.17
N ARG A 9 -12.07 23.93 -30.34
CA ARG A 9 -13.07 24.83 -30.95
C ARG A 9 -14.43 24.69 -30.29
N SER A 10 -15.25 25.74 -30.39
CA SER A 10 -16.68 25.62 -30.08
C SER A 10 -17.40 24.80 -31.16
N PRO A 11 -18.59 24.25 -30.86
CA PRO A 11 -19.41 23.57 -31.85
C PRO A 11 -19.68 24.42 -33.09
N GLU A 12 -20.02 25.71 -32.93
CA GLU A 12 -20.31 26.62 -34.05
C GLU A 12 -19.10 26.77 -34.97
N GLN A 13 -17.91 26.97 -34.39
CA GLN A 13 -16.66 27.06 -35.15
C GLN A 13 -16.35 25.77 -35.92
N MET A 14 -16.78 24.61 -35.43
CA MET A 14 -16.62 23.33 -36.12
C MET A 14 -17.61 23.21 -37.29
N TYR A 15 -18.89 23.57 -37.11
CA TYR A 15 -19.87 23.57 -38.20
C TYR A 15 -19.49 24.57 -39.31
N ASP A 16 -19.07 25.79 -38.95
CA ASP A 16 -18.61 26.81 -39.92
C ASP A 16 -17.38 26.36 -40.72
N LYS A 17 -16.56 25.47 -40.16
CA LYS A 17 -15.34 24.97 -40.80
C LYS A 17 -15.58 23.74 -41.68
N PHE A 18 -16.68 23.02 -41.45
CA PHE A 18 -17.06 21.79 -42.17
C PHE A 18 -18.37 21.99 -42.95
N VAL A 19 -18.50 23.11 -43.66
CA VAL A 19 -19.66 23.40 -44.52
C VAL A 19 -19.84 22.31 -45.58
N GLY A 20 -21.05 21.78 -45.70
CA GLY A 20 -21.39 20.64 -46.56
C GLY A 20 -21.03 19.27 -45.97
N LEU A 21 -20.52 19.21 -44.73
CA LEU A 21 -20.21 18.01 -43.97
C LEU A 21 -20.80 18.08 -42.55
N GLU A 22 -21.94 18.75 -42.39
CA GLU A 22 -22.61 18.97 -41.11
C GLU A 22 -22.94 17.64 -40.42
N ASP A 23 -23.33 16.62 -41.19
CA ASP A 23 -23.59 15.26 -40.69
C ASP A 23 -22.34 14.63 -40.06
N ALA A 24 -21.15 14.91 -40.61
CA ALA A 24 -19.90 14.39 -40.06
C ALA A 24 -19.57 15.03 -38.71
N VAL A 25 -19.88 16.32 -38.54
CA VAL A 25 -19.75 17.01 -37.25
C VAL A 25 -20.76 16.46 -36.25
N ALA A 26 -22.03 16.29 -36.64
CA ALA A 26 -23.09 15.75 -35.78
C ALA A 26 -22.78 14.32 -35.29
N ARG A 27 -22.22 13.47 -36.16
CA ARG A 27 -21.82 12.11 -35.80
C ARG A 27 -20.80 12.03 -34.66
N SER A 28 -20.00 13.07 -34.42
CA SER A 28 -19.07 13.07 -33.28
C SER A 28 -19.81 13.02 -31.95
N GLN A 29 -20.97 13.69 -31.85
CA GLN A 29 -21.84 13.64 -30.67
C GLN A 29 -22.53 12.28 -30.57
N GLU A 30 -23.02 11.73 -31.69
CA GLU A 30 -23.62 10.39 -31.71
C GLU A 30 -22.64 9.33 -31.19
N ILE A 31 -21.36 9.40 -31.59
CA ILE A 31 -20.32 8.50 -31.08
C ILE A 31 -20.11 8.73 -29.58
N ALA A 32 -19.98 9.98 -29.13
CA ALA A 32 -19.79 10.30 -27.71
C ALA A 32 -20.96 9.77 -26.85
N ASP A 33 -22.19 9.90 -27.32
CA ASP A 33 -23.40 9.43 -26.65
C ASP A 33 -23.46 7.89 -26.55
N THR A 34 -22.72 7.17 -27.39
CA THR A 34 -22.62 5.69 -27.32
C THR A 34 -21.57 5.20 -26.35
N VAL A 35 -20.69 6.08 -25.85
CA VAL A 35 -19.58 5.70 -24.96
C VAL A 35 -20.01 5.87 -23.51
N ASP A 36 -20.19 4.74 -22.83
CA ASP A 36 -20.42 4.68 -21.38
C ASP A 36 -19.34 3.79 -20.74
N ILE A 37 -18.38 4.42 -20.06
CA ILE A 37 -17.27 3.74 -19.38
C ILE A 37 -17.37 4.04 -17.89
N ASP A 38 -17.75 3.04 -17.11
CA ASP A 38 -17.74 3.12 -15.65
C ASP A 38 -16.42 2.56 -15.10
N LEU A 39 -15.67 3.40 -14.40
CA LEU A 39 -14.45 3.01 -13.69
C LEU A 39 -14.81 2.90 -12.21
N GLU A 40 -14.78 1.68 -11.67
CA GLU A 40 -15.06 1.41 -10.26
C GLU A 40 -13.93 1.95 -9.36
N LEU A 41 -13.99 3.24 -9.03
CA LEU A 41 -13.03 3.91 -8.16
C LEU A 41 -13.37 3.66 -6.68
N GLY A 42 -12.33 3.53 -5.84
CA GLY A 42 -12.47 3.40 -4.39
C GLY A 42 -12.67 1.98 -3.88
N LYS A 43 -12.94 1.01 -4.74
CA LYS A 43 -12.90 -0.41 -4.38
C LYS A 43 -11.46 -0.91 -4.30
N ARG A 44 -11.17 -1.64 -3.23
CA ARG A 44 -9.82 -2.17 -2.96
C ARG A 44 -9.77 -3.64 -3.34
N HIS A 45 -8.74 -4.01 -4.08
CA HIS A 45 -8.44 -5.38 -4.44
C HIS A 45 -7.14 -5.77 -3.74
N PHE A 46 -7.25 -6.36 -2.55
CA PHE A 46 -6.08 -6.85 -1.83
C PHE A 46 -5.67 -8.23 -2.37
N PRO A 47 -4.36 -8.52 -2.47
CA PRO A 47 -3.92 -9.88 -2.76
C PRO A 47 -4.29 -10.80 -1.59
N VAL A 48 -4.29 -12.10 -1.84
CA VAL A 48 -4.55 -13.13 -0.83
C VAL A 48 -3.24 -13.82 -0.48
N TYR A 49 -2.98 -13.99 0.82
CA TYR A 49 -1.86 -14.79 1.29
C TYR A 49 -2.29 -16.25 1.45
N SER A 50 -1.56 -17.17 0.82
CA SER A 50 -1.80 -18.61 0.99
C SER A 50 -1.26 -19.09 2.33
N VAL A 51 -2.17 -19.35 3.27
CA VAL A 51 -1.85 -19.93 4.58
C VAL A 51 -1.72 -21.46 4.50
N PRO A 52 -1.05 -22.11 5.48
CA PRO A 52 -1.01 -23.57 5.57
C PRO A 52 -2.40 -24.23 5.60
N GLU A 53 -2.46 -25.52 5.24
CA GLU A 53 -3.71 -26.28 5.25
C GLU A 53 -4.32 -26.34 6.66
N GLY A 54 -5.61 -26.06 6.76
CA GLY A 54 -6.34 -26.02 8.04
C GLY A 54 -6.29 -24.66 8.75
N GLU A 55 -5.49 -23.71 8.28
CA GLU A 55 -5.41 -22.36 8.84
C GLU A 55 -6.29 -21.35 8.10
N THR A 56 -6.59 -20.26 8.78
CA THR A 56 -7.20 -19.05 8.21
C THR A 56 -6.20 -17.89 8.27
N PRO A 57 -6.34 -16.85 7.42
CA PRO A 57 -5.50 -15.65 7.55
C PRO A 57 -5.50 -15.05 8.96
N THR A 58 -6.64 -15.09 9.65
CA THR A 58 -6.77 -14.63 11.03
C THR A 58 -5.99 -15.48 12.02
N SER A 59 -6.18 -16.80 11.99
CA SER A 59 -5.50 -17.72 12.94
C SER A 59 -4.00 -17.75 12.71
N TYR A 60 -3.58 -17.81 11.44
CA TYR A 60 -2.17 -17.81 11.09
C TYR A 60 -1.47 -16.49 11.47
N LEU A 61 -2.11 -15.34 11.23
CA LEU A 61 -1.57 -14.05 11.66
C LEU A 61 -1.40 -13.98 13.19
N SER A 62 -2.36 -14.51 13.95
CA SER A 62 -2.26 -14.57 15.40
C SER A 62 -1.07 -15.43 15.84
N GLU A 63 -0.93 -16.63 15.28
CA GLU A 63 0.16 -17.56 15.60
C GLU A 63 1.54 -16.93 15.41
N ILE A 64 1.81 -16.34 14.23
CA ILE A 64 3.10 -15.72 13.93
C ILE A 64 3.36 -14.48 14.79
N CYS A 65 2.31 -13.75 15.21
CA CYS A 65 2.46 -12.63 16.13
C CYS A 65 2.88 -13.11 17.52
N TYR A 66 2.23 -14.15 18.05
CA TYR A 66 2.61 -14.75 19.32
C TYR A 66 4.04 -15.28 19.29
N GLN A 67 4.43 -15.98 18.23
CA GLN A 67 5.81 -16.45 18.04
C GLN A 67 6.79 -15.26 18.02
N GLY A 68 6.52 -14.24 17.22
CA GLY A 68 7.40 -13.07 17.10
C GLY A 68 7.57 -12.30 18.41
N LEU A 69 6.53 -12.20 19.25
CA LEU A 69 6.64 -11.57 20.57
C LEU A 69 7.46 -12.40 21.55
N ARG A 70 7.29 -13.74 21.57
CA ARG A 70 8.11 -14.62 22.40
C ARG A 70 9.59 -14.50 22.06
N GLU A 71 9.92 -14.42 20.76
CA GLU A 71 11.30 -14.19 20.31
C GLU A 71 11.82 -12.81 20.73
N ARG A 72 11.03 -11.76 20.51
CA ARG A 72 11.44 -10.37 20.80
C ARG A 72 11.57 -10.06 22.29
N TYR A 73 10.79 -10.72 23.13
CA TYR A 73 10.82 -10.53 24.58
C TYR A 73 11.56 -11.64 25.33
N ALA A 74 12.24 -12.55 24.62
CA ALA A 74 13.12 -13.52 25.23
C ALA A 74 14.14 -12.85 26.16
N GLY A 75 14.12 -13.26 27.45
CA GLY A 75 15.00 -12.70 28.49
C GLY A 75 14.59 -11.31 29.01
N ASN A 76 13.42 -10.78 28.62
CA ASN A 76 12.87 -9.55 29.17
C ASN A 76 11.87 -9.89 30.29
N GLU A 77 12.31 -9.79 31.55
CA GLU A 77 11.47 -10.09 32.72
C GLU A 77 10.24 -9.19 32.88
N GLU A 78 10.25 -7.98 32.30
CA GLU A 78 9.10 -7.07 32.34
C GLU A 78 8.00 -7.50 31.36
N MET A 79 8.40 -7.91 30.15
CA MET A 79 7.48 -8.25 29.06
C MET A 79 7.17 -9.75 28.96
N MET A 80 8.01 -10.60 29.55
CA MET A 80 7.89 -12.05 29.51
C MET A 80 8.37 -12.72 30.83
N PRO A 81 7.76 -12.39 31.98
CA PRO A 81 8.16 -12.93 33.28
C PRO A 81 8.00 -14.45 33.32
N GLY A 82 9.02 -15.16 33.80
CA GLY A 82 8.96 -16.62 33.95
C GLY A 82 8.82 -17.39 32.62
N GLY A 83 9.12 -16.75 31.49
CA GLY A 83 9.05 -17.38 30.16
C GLY A 83 7.71 -17.25 29.45
N GLU A 84 6.71 -16.63 30.08
CA GLU A 84 5.37 -16.40 29.51
C GLU A 84 5.13 -14.92 29.26
N LEU A 85 4.41 -14.57 28.18
CA LEU A 85 4.12 -13.18 27.85
C LEU A 85 3.34 -12.51 28.98
N ALA A 86 3.76 -11.30 29.38
CA ALA A 86 3.05 -10.53 30.38
C ALA A 86 1.63 -10.19 29.92
N GLN A 87 0.69 -10.08 30.86
CA GLN A 87 -0.72 -9.80 30.55
C GLN A 87 -0.89 -8.51 29.73
N VAL A 88 -0.11 -7.47 30.01
CA VAL A 88 -0.12 -6.20 29.25
C VAL A 88 0.22 -6.39 27.77
N VAL A 89 1.07 -7.36 27.44
CA VAL A 89 1.45 -7.71 26.07
C VAL A 89 0.31 -8.46 25.38
N ILE A 90 -0.26 -9.45 26.07
CA ILE A 90 -1.37 -10.27 25.57
C ILE A 90 -2.60 -9.40 25.31
N ASP A 91 -3.00 -8.59 26.29
CA ASP A 91 -4.16 -7.70 26.17
C ASP A 91 -4.02 -6.72 25.01
N ARG A 92 -2.80 -6.17 24.83
CA ARG A 92 -2.52 -5.27 23.72
C ARG A 92 -2.59 -6.00 22.37
N LEU A 93 -2.00 -7.19 22.27
CA LEU A 93 -1.99 -7.97 21.03
C LEU A 93 -3.41 -8.37 20.62
N GLU A 94 -4.18 -8.96 21.53
CA GLU A 94 -5.55 -9.44 21.26
C GLU A 94 -6.46 -8.30 20.84
N ARG A 95 -6.32 -7.13 21.47
CA ARG A 95 -7.05 -5.92 21.07
C ARG A 95 -6.72 -5.49 19.65
N GLU A 96 -5.43 -5.41 19.30
CA GLU A 96 -5.00 -5.03 17.95
C GLU A 96 -5.44 -6.04 16.89
N LEU A 97 -5.23 -7.34 17.15
CA LEU A 97 -5.69 -8.43 16.28
C LEU A 97 -7.21 -8.40 16.10
N GLY A 98 -7.97 -8.14 17.17
CA GLY A 98 -9.42 -8.00 17.12
C GLY A 98 -9.86 -6.92 16.12
N VAL A 99 -9.25 -5.73 16.18
CA VAL A 99 -9.51 -4.63 15.24
C VAL A 99 -9.14 -5.02 13.81
N ILE A 100 -7.95 -5.58 13.60
CA ILE A 100 -7.46 -6.01 12.27
C ILE A 100 -8.41 -7.04 11.64
N ASN A 101 -8.85 -8.01 12.43
CA ASN A 101 -9.78 -9.06 11.99
C ASN A 101 -11.15 -8.48 11.65
N LYS A 102 -11.70 -7.61 12.51
CA LYS A 102 -12.99 -6.96 12.29
C LYS A 102 -13.02 -6.12 11.01
N LEU A 103 -11.91 -5.44 10.70
CA LEU A 103 -11.77 -4.61 9.51
C LEU A 103 -11.35 -5.39 8.25
N GLY A 104 -11.07 -6.70 8.37
CA GLY A 104 -10.76 -7.55 7.22
C GLY A 104 -9.35 -7.39 6.65
N PHE A 105 -8.39 -6.90 7.46
CA PHE A 105 -7.00 -6.73 7.05
C PHE A 105 -6.01 -7.87 7.35
N PRO A 106 -6.36 -9.10 7.80
CA PRO A 106 -5.34 -10.12 8.08
C PRO A 106 -4.43 -10.45 6.89
N ASN A 107 -4.99 -10.60 5.69
CA ASN A 107 -4.21 -10.84 4.46
C ASN A 107 -3.21 -9.72 4.17
N TYR A 108 -3.60 -8.46 4.41
CA TYR A 108 -2.72 -7.32 4.21
C TYR A 108 -1.47 -7.42 5.11
N PHE A 109 -1.67 -7.70 6.41
CA PHE A 109 -0.55 -7.88 7.34
C PHE A 109 0.31 -9.09 6.99
N LEU A 110 -0.30 -10.20 6.55
CA LEU A 110 0.45 -11.39 6.13
C LEU A 110 1.32 -11.12 4.90
N ILE A 111 0.82 -10.39 3.90
CA ILE A 111 1.60 -10.02 2.72
C ILE A 111 2.76 -9.10 3.09
N VAL A 112 2.52 -8.10 3.95
CA VAL A 112 3.58 -7.19 4.40
C VAL A 112 4.63 -7.94 5.23
N TRP A 113 4.19 -8.79 6.15
CA TRP A 113 5.07 -9.68 6.91
C TRP A 113 5.91 -10.55 6.01
N ASP A 114 5.32 -11.14 4.98
CA ASP A 114 5.98 -12.12 4.14
C ASP A 114 7.22 -11.58 3.44
N PHE A 115 7.10 -10.46 2.72
CA PHE A 115 8.25 -9.89 2.02
C PHE A 115 9.27 -9.26 2.98
N VAL A 116 8.84 -8.81 4.17
CA VAL A 116 9.78 -8.36 5.22
C VAL A 116 10.51 -9.53 5.86
N ASN A 117 9.81 -10.65 6.09
CA ASN A 117 10.40 -11.86 6.62
C ASN A 117 11.42 -12.44 5.63
N GLU A 118 11.12 -12.42 4.33
CA GLU A 118 12.09 -12.80 3.31
C GLU A 118 13.32 -11.87 3.31
N ALA A 119 13.10 -10.56 3.36
CA ALA A 119 14.20 -9.60 3.49
C ALA A 119 15.08 -9.91 4.72
N ARG A 120 14.46 -10.20 5.87
CA ARG A 120 15.18 -10.59 7.09
C ARG A 120 15.98 -11.87 6.92
N ARG A 121 15.41 -12.92 6.29
CA ARG A 121 16.10 -14.19 6.03
C ARG A 121 17.33 -14.01 5.14
N GLN A 122 17.28 -13.05 4.21
CA GLN A 122 18.41 -12.68 3.36
C GLN A 122 19.36 -11.65 3.98
N GLY A 123 19.13 -11.23 5.22
CA GLY A 123 19.94 -10.21 5.90
C GLY A 123 19.79 -8.81 5.29
N ILE A 124 18.69 -8.52 4.61
CA ILE A 124 18.36 -7.21 4.04
C ILE A 124 17.65 -6.36 5.11
N PRO A 125 18.23 -5.21 5.53
CA PRO A 125 17.58 -4.33 6.48
C PRO A 125 16.25 -3.78 5.93
N ALA A 126 15.21 -3.89 6.75
CA ALA A 126 13.86 -3.38 6.49
C ALA A 126 13.29 -2.75 7.76
N THR A 127 12.57 -1.63 7.62
CA THR A 127 11.88 -0.99 8.74
C THR A 127 10.60 -0.31 8.27
N ALA A 128 9.54 -0.44 9.06
CA ALA A 128 8.33 0.34 8.89
C ALA A 128 8.57 1.79 9.29
N ARG A 129 7.84 2.70 8.64
CA ARG A 129 7.77 4.13 8.99
C ARG A 129 6.33 4.57 9.19
N GLY A 130 6.17 5.80 9.69
CA GLY A 130 4.84 6.38 9.91
C GLY A 130 4.09 5.71 11.06
N SER A 131 2.76 5.67 10.95
CA SER A 131 1.88 5.21 12.04
C SER A 131 2.01 3.71 12.34
N GLY A 132 2.41 2.89 11.37
CA GLY A 132 2.58 1.44 11.55
C GLY A 132 3.56 1.07 12.68
N VAL A 133 4.48 1.98 13.06
CA VAL A 133 5.42 1.78 14.17
C VAL A 133 4.71 1.65 15.53
N GLY A 134 3.52 2.24 15.69
CA GLY A 134 2.76 2.22 16.95
C GLY A 134 1.98 0.93 17.21
N ALA A 135 1.95 -0.01 16.27
CA ALA A 135 1.25 -1.28 16.40
C ALA A 135 2.16 -2.37 16.98
N LEU A 136 1.71 -3.04 18.03
CA LEU A 136 2.35 -4.24 18.57
C LEU A 136 2.37 -5.38 17.55
N VAL A 137 1.34 -5.49 16.69
CA VAL A 137 1.34 -6.44 15.57
C VAL A 137 2.47 -6.15 14.57
N CYS A 138 2.74 -4.89 14.24
CA CYS A 138 3.89 -4.56 13.39
C CYS A 138 5.22 -4.86 14.06
N TYR A 139 5.31 -4.66 15.38
CA TYR A 139 6.48 -5.01 16.16
C TYR A 139 6.70 -6.53 16.20
N SER A 140 5.67 -7.32 16.49
CA SER A 140 5.75 -8.80 16.56
C SER A 140 6.20 -9.42 15.24
N LEU A 141 5.71 -8.89 14.11
CA LEU A 141 6.05 -9.32 12.75
C LEU A 141 7.42 -8.83 12.26
N TYR A 142 8.17 -8.10 13.11
CA TYR A 142 9.44 -7.47 12.77
C TYR A 142 9.38 -6.44 11.63
N LEU A 143 8.20 -5.88 11.37
CA LEU A 143 8.03 -4.72 10.51
C LEU A 143 8.62 -3.48 11.20
N SER A 144 8.32 -3.33 12.49
CA SER A 144 8.83 -2.27 13.37
C SER A 144 9.88 -2.81 14.33
N HIS A 145 10.87 -1.98 14.69
CA HIS A 145 11.90 -2.31 15.69
C HIS A 145 11.75 -1.52 17.00
N VAL A 146 10.72 -0.68 17.11
CA VAL A 146 10.43 0.12 18.31
C VAL A 146 9.30 -0.55 19.08
N CYS A 147 9.55 -0.91 20.34
CA CYS A 147 8.54 -1.55 21.19
C CYS A 147 7.43 -0.53 21.55
N PRO A 148 6.18 -0.73 21.09
CA PRO A 148 5.12 0.26 21.28
C PRO A 148 4.64 0.33 22.73
N ILE A 149 4.69 -0.76 23.49
CA ILE A 149 4.32 -0.75 24.92
C ILE A 149 5.33 0.08 25.72
N LYS A 150 6.63 -0.14 25.50
CA LYS A 150 7.70 0.56 26.23
C LYS A 150 7.65 2.08 26.05
N TYR A 151 7.25 2.55 24.88
CA TYR A 151 7.23 3.98 24.53
C TYR A 151 5.80 4.55 24.46
N ASP A 152 4.81 3.82 24.95
CA ASP A 152 3.39 4.23 24.97
C ASP A 152 2.88 4.72 23.60
N LEU A 153 3.22 3.96 22.55
CA LEU A 153 2.77 4.26 21.19
C LEU A 153 1.35 3.74 20.97
N LEU A 154 0.52 4.59 20.35
CA LEU A 154 -0.90 4.34 20.15
C LEU A 154 -1.16 3.59 18.83
N PHE A 155 -1.92 2.51 18.90
CA PHE A 155 -2.35 1.71 17.75
C PHE A 155 -3.43 2.43 16.93
N GLU A 156 -4.30 3.17 17.60
CA GLU A 156 -5.46 3.88 17.04
C GLU A 156 -5.03 4.97 16.06
N ARG A 157 -3.81 5.50 16.20
CA ARG A 157 -3.22 6.41 15.22
C ARG A 157 -2.98 5.74 13.88
N PHE A 158 -2.73 4.43 13.89
CA PHE A 158 -2.52 3.61 12.71
C PHE A 158 -3.82 3.02 12.17
N LEU A 159 -4.58 2.34 13.01
CA LEU A 159 -5.82 1.68 12.62
C LEU A 159 -6.89 1.88 13.69
N ASP A 160 -8.04 2.39 13.29
CA ASP A 160 -9.17 2.69 14.17
C ASP A 160 -10.45 2.15 13.54
N GLU A 161 -11.30 1.49 14.34
CA GLU A 161 -12.57 0.94 13.86
C GLU A 161 -13.55 1.99 13.34
N ASN A 162 -13.40 3.24 13.76
CA ASN A 162 -14.23 4.37 13.34
C ASN A 162 -13.72 5.03 12.05
N ARG A 163 -12.58 4.58 11.49
CA ARG A 163 -12.01 5.09 10.24
C ARG A 163 -12.16 4.04 9.14
N LEU A 164 -12.65 4.45 7.97
CA LEU A 164 -12.83 3.60 6.78
C LEU A 164 -11.56 3.53 5.88
N GLU A 165 -10.46 4.09 6.36
CA GLU A 165 -9.19 4.14 5.63
C GLU A 165 -8.46 2.81 5.75
N ALA A 166 -7.89 2.34 4.64
CA ALA A 166 -7.04 1.15 4.68
C ALA A 166 -5.74 1.48 5.41
N PRO A 167 -5.17 0.53 6.16
CA PRO A 167 -3.84 0.68 6.71
C PRO A 167 -2.83 0.85 5.58
N ASP A 168 -1.89 1.77 5.77
CA ASP A 168 -0.73 1.94 4.89
C ASP A 168 0.55 1.74 5.71
N ILE A 169 1.21 0.61 5.50
CA ILE A 169 2.48 0.23 6.11
C ILE A 169 3.57 0.47 5.07
N ASP A 170 4.14 1.66 5.13
CA ASP A 170 5.35 1.97 4.38
C ASP A 170 6.55 1.21 4.97
N ILE A 171 7.16 0.32 4.17
CA ILE A 171 8.42 -0.36 4.53
C ILE A 171 9.58 0.22 3.73
N ASP A 172 10.58 0.73 4.44
CA ASP A 172 11.85 1.14 3.87
C ASP A 172 12.80 -0.07 3.78
N PHE A 173 13.31 -0.34 2.58
CA PHE A 173 14.34 -1.34 2.31
C PHE A 173 15.69 -0.71 2.00
N CYS A 174 16.78 -1.43 2.26
CA CYS A 174 18.11 -1.06 1.77
C CYS A 174 18.09 -0.84 0.25
N LYS A 175 18.51 0.36 -0.19
CA LYS A 175 18.44 0.82 -1.59
C LYS A 175 19.11 -0.14 -2.57
N GLU A 176 20.24 -0.74 -2.19
CA GLU A 176 21.02 -1.64 -3.06
C GLU A 176 20.37 -3.01 -3.22
N ARG A 177 19.63 -3.47 -2.20
CA ARG A 177 19.06 -4.82 -2.13
C ARG A 177 17.53 -4.87 -2.31
N ARG A 178 16.85 -3.72 -2.42
CA ARG A 178 15.39 -3.65 -2.65
C ARG A 178 14.93 -4.43 -3.89
N GLY A 179 15.80 -4.56 -4.90
CA GLY A 179 15.50 -5.30 -6.12
C GLY A 179 15.27 -6.79 -5.86
N ASP A 180 15.92 -7.37 -4.86
CA ASP A 180 15.76 -8.78 -4.51
C ASP A 180 14.40 -9.05 -3.88
N VAL A 181 13.94 -8.13 -3.02
CA VAL A 181 12.59 -8.20 -2.42
C VAL A 181 11.52 -8.04 -3.50
N ILE A 182 11.69 -7.11 -4.44
CA ILE A 182 10.76 -6.95 -5.58
C ILE A 182 10.70 -8.22 -6.43
N ARG A 183 11.84 -8.85 -6.68
CA ARG A 183 11.92 -10.11 -7.43
C ARG A 183 11.19 -11.23 -6.70
N TYR A 184 11.40 -11.37 -5.40
CA TYR A 184 10.66 -12.33 -4.57
C TYR A 184 9.14 -12.12 -4.66
N VAL A 185 8.68 -10.87 -4.54
CA VAL A 185 7.25 -10.54 -4.62
C VAL A 185 6.69 -10.91 -6.01
N LYS A 186 7.43 -10.65 -7.09
CA LYS A 186 7.06 -11.09 -8.45
C LYS A 186 6.96 -12.61 -8.57
N GLU A 187 7.97 -13.33 -8.07
CA GLU A 187 8.01 -14.80 -8.13
C GLU A 187 6.88 -15.44 -7.32
N LYS A 188 6.53 -14.86 -6.16
CA LYS A 188 5.50 -15.41 -5.25
C LYS A 188 4.07 -15.03 -5.64
N TYR A 189 3.84 -13.78 -6.05
CA TYR A 189 2.49 -13.26 -6.30
C TYR A 189 2.15 -13.16 -7.80
N GLY A 190 3.06 -13.56 -8.69
CA GLY A 190 2.91 -13.53 -10.15
C GLY A 190 3.51 -12.26 -10.76
N ASP A 191 4.33 -12.41 -11.80
CA ASP A 191 5.04 -11.29 -12.43
C ASP A 191 4.06 -10.30 -13.09
N GLU A 192 2.94 -10.82 -13.60
CA GLU A 192 1.84 -10.08 -14.19
C GLU A 192 1.03 -9.26 -13.17
N ASN A 193 1.10 -9.60 -11.88
CA ASN A 193 0.35 -8.94 -10.81
C ASN A 193 1.17 -7.87 -10.07
N VAL A 194 2.46 -7.70 -10.42
CA VAL A 194 3.40 -6.84 -9.68
C VAL A 194 4.08 -5.84 -10.61
N ALA A 195 3.75 -4.56 -10.41
CA ALA A 195 4.33 -3.43 -11.14
C ALA A 195 4.82 -2.34 -10.19
N GLN A 196 5.74 -1.50 -10.66
CA GLN A 196 6.13 -0.28 -9.95
C GLN A 196 5.16 0.85 -10.29
N ILE A 197 4.83 1.67 -9.30
CA ILE A 197 4.01 2.86 -9.51
C ILE A 197 4.84 3.90 -10.28
N GLY A 198 4.30 4.38 -11.40
CA GLY A 198 4.93 5.42 -12.21
C GLY A 198 4.95 6.77 -11.48
N THR A 199 6.01 7.55 -11.70
CA THR A 199 6.11 8.93 -11.21
C THR A 199 6.18 9.86 -12.40
N PHE A 200 5.32 10.89 -12.43
CA PHE A 200 5.32 11.90 -13.47
C PHE A 200 6.08 13.14 -13.00
N GLY A 201 7.19 13.46 -13.67
CA GLY A 201 7.91 14.70 -13.44
C GLY A 201 7.13 15.89 -14.01
N THR A 202 6.89 16.91 -13.19
CA THR A 202 6.27 18.16 -13.65
C THR A 202 7.32 19.19 -14.03
N LEU A 203 6.98 20.11 -14.93
CA LEU A 203 7.85 21.23 -15.28
C LEU A 203 7.87 22.25 -14.14
N ALA A 204 8.82 22.08 -13.21
CA ALA A 204 8.98 22.98 -12.08
C ALA A 204 9.33 24.40 -12.54
N ALA A 205 8.98 25.43 -11.75
CA ALA A 205 9.15 26.84 -12.13
C ALA A 205 10.55 27.20 -12.65
N ARG A 206 11.61 26.71 -12.00
CA ARG A 206 12.99 26.92 -12.46
C ARG A 206 13.30 26.25 -13.79
N ALA A 207 12.79 25.03 -14.00
CA ALA A 207 12.93 24.31 -15.26
C ALA A 207 12.16 25.03 -16.37
N ALA A 208 10.92 25.47 -16.10
CA ALA A 208 10.10 26.22 -17.04
C ALA A 208 10.81 27.49 -17.54
N ILE A 209 11.33 28.32 -16.63
CA ILE A 209 12.07 29.54 -17.01
C ILE A 209 13.29 29.21 -17.85
N LYS A 210 14.06 28.18 -17.45
CA LYS A 210 15.28 27.78 -18.15
C LYS A 210 14.98 27.24 -19.55
N ASP A 211 13.95 26.43 -19.70
CA ASP A 211 13.63 25.77 -20.96
C ASP A 211 12.95 26.74 -21.94
N VAL A 212 12.04 27.58 -21.47
CA VAL A 212 11.45 28.66 -22.29
C VAL A 212 12.48 29.69 -22.69
N GLY A 213 13.40 30.08 -21.79
CA GLY A 213 14.46 31.03 -22.11
C GLY A 213 15.53 30.49 -23.07
N ARG A 214 15.59 29.17 -23.29
CA ARG A 214 16.47 28.52 -24.28
C ARG A 214 15.84 28.41 -25.67
N ALA A 215 14.52 28.36 -25.74
CA ALA A 215 13.75 28.23 -26.99
C ALA A 215 13.73 29.54 -27.77
#